data_AF-A0A812YK63-F1
#
_entry.id   AF-A0A812YK63-F1
#
_cell.length_a   1.000
_cell.length_b   1.000
_cell.length_c   1.000
_cell.angle_alpha   90.00
_cell.angle_beta   90.00
_cell.angle_gamma   90.00
#
_symmetry.space_group_name_H-M   'P 1'
#
loop_
_entity.id
_entity.type
_entity.pdbx_description
1 polymer ?
#
loop_
_entity_poly.entity_id
_entity_poly.type
_entity_poly.pdbx_seq_one_letter_code
_entity_poly.pdbx_strand_id
1 'polypeptide(L)'
;MVQVVLTGVSVAYKIGFTHDPLERVQGYLQDGYSRMHLISVSVSSLLAKFKEFGFALDIPISKIDVGYPKGLMPMIRPTDFYAHLAGLDKISLLYAEQDTQVLSKFWARFAVLEPWNTINDSFEAGTMVPERTIPLLLHGDEARSRKHLPMMVVNTHPIIGYGCKAYENWFSDAPLMKNQAGGVSLKGSVLATRFLHFVMPKKCYGPDSVFLDRMFDELAKDLARLQTEGIQVNGERWHLPIIAATGDWQFFAKLGRLTRCYTHVSKRSGQKTLNGICHLCCAGQANYPWEDFVDAPLWMPSVGTEEPWEQTPSLIRRLHCDSSNRATFFRPDFWHCLHLGAGKAFIASAVVEWLRVVPGCSDLQSPHYTWLTNRNEKLYCRCISETTMGFDSLQKLPSGGWQKASDTTLLMEFLEHFCECHSEVARGDAILHWVWVAATNINLSIRTLYQGGLWLDQHHGRTAAVCGLNFLKAYGHLVSLCLRADRDRFPVTPKFHMLHHLFLELKINSGKHSWALNMLGTSVQQDETFVGILGRHSRRVGPVHTALRSLQRYLAHAAEHLTPEFRQV
;
A
#
# COMPACT_ATOMS: atom_id res chain seq x y z
N MET A 1 -8.34 12.30 64.55
CA MET A 1 -8.42 13.71 64.10
C MET A 1 -7.57 13.82 62.83
N VAL A 2 -8.06 14.05 61.62
CA VAL A 2 -9.40 14.17 61.04
C VAL A 2 -9.35 13.30 59.78
N GLN A 3 -10.29 12.36 59.70
CA GLN A 3 -10.56 11.53 58.53
C GLN A 3 -11.39 12.39 57.57
N VAL A 4 -10.91 12.62 56.35
CA VAL A 4 -11.77 13.14 55.27
C VAL A 4 -11.96 12.03 54.27
N VAL A 5 -13.07 11.31 54.46
CA VAL A 5 -13.72 10.51 53.43
C VAL A 5 -14.31 11.51 52.43
N LEU A 6 -13.80 11.53 51.19
CA LEU A 6 -14.54 12.09 50.06
C LEU A 6 -14.94 10.94 49.14
N THR A 7 -16.24 10.70 49.22
CA THR A 7 -17.08 9.76 48.51
C THR A 7 -16.86 9.79 47.00
N GLY A 8 -16.81 8.59 46.42
CA GLY A 8 -16.72 8.38 45.00
C GLY A 8 -17.81 9.08 44.19
N VAL A 9 -17.37 9.73 43.12
CA VAL A 9 -18.10 9.82 41.87
C VAL A 9 -17.08 9.49 40.79
N SER A 10 -17.05 8.23 40.33
CA SER A 10 -16.38 7.92 39.07
C SER A 10 -17.24 8.52 37.96
N VAL A 11 -16.90 9.72 37.49
CA VAL A 11 -17.45 10.20 36.23
C VAL A 11 -16.68 9.49 35.12
N ALA A 12 -17.23 8.38 34.64
CA ALA A 12 -16.85 7.82 33.36
C ALA A 12 -17.28 8.84 32.29
N TYR A 13 -16.35 9.69 31.85
CA TYR A 13 -16.62 10.59 30.74
C TYR A 13 -16.73 9.78 29.45
N LYS A 14 -17.97 9.56 29.04
CA LYS A 14 -18.30 9.17 27.66
C LYS A 14 -18.09 10.41 26.78
N ILE A 15 -16.83 10.75 26.52
CA ILE A 15 -16.48 11.78 25.54
C ILE A 15 -16.96 11.24 24.19
N GLY A 16 -18.00 11.86 23.64
CA GLY A 16 -18.48 11.58 22.30
C GLY A 16 -17.31 11.66 21.32
N PHE A 17 -17.14 10.62 20.51
CA PHE A 17 -16.06 10.48 19.54
C PHE A 17 -16.06 11.62 18.51
N THR A 18 -15.39 12.73 18.81
CA THR A 18 -14.86 13.62 17.77
C THR A 18 -13.48 13.10 17.38
N HIS A 19 -13.33 12.68 16.12
CA HIS A 19 -12.11 12.09 15.54
C HIS A 19 -11.12 13.16 15.02
N ASP A 20 -11.03 14.32 15.68
CA ASP A 20 -10.09 15.38 15.28
C ASP A 20 -9.21 15.81 16.47
N PRO A 21 -7.92 15.44 16.48
CA PRO A 21 -6.95 15.83 17.50
C PRO A 21 -6.93 17.33 17.78
N LEU A 22 -7.07 18.18 16.74
CA LEU A 22 -7.04 19.63 16.91
C LEU A 22 -8.34 20.17 17.53
N GLU A 23 -9.48 19.52 17.34
CA GLU A 23 -10.73 19.88 18.02
C GLU A 23 -10.72 19.40 19.47
N ARG A 24 -10.13 18.24 19.77
CA ARG A 24 -9.91 17.78 21.15
C ARG A 24 -8.95 18.70 21.90
N VAL A 25 -7.83 19.08 21.27
CA VAL A 25 -6.85 19.99 21.87
C VAL A 25 -7.38 21.42 21.92
N GLN A 26 -8.20 21.88 20.97
CA GLN A 26 -8.97 23.11 21.15
C GLN A 26 -9.95 22.99 22.32
N GLY A 27 -10.54 21.82 22.55
CA GLY A 27 -11.33 21.53 23.75
C GLY A 27 -10.50 21.64 25.03
N TYR A 28 -9.35 20.96 25.10
CA TYR A 28 -8.42 21.03 26.24
C TYR A 28 -7.91 22.45 26.50
N LEU A 29 -7.61 23.20 25.44
CA LEU A 29 -7.20 24.59 25.54
C LEU A 29 -8.38 25.47 25.91
N GLN A 30 -9.58 25.30 25.36
CA GLN A 30 -10.76 26.08 25.79
C GLN A 30 -11.07 25.84 27.27
N ASP A 31 -10.95 24.61 27.76
CA ASP A 31 -11.14 24.28 29.18
C ASP A 31 -10.04 24.89 30.08
N GLY A 32 -8.79 24.93 29.59
CA GLY A 32 -7.69 25.65 30.24
C GLY A 32 -7.82 27.18 30.17
N TYR A 33 -8.32 27.72 29.07
CA TYR A 33 -8.56 29.15 28.82
C TYR A 33 -9.77 29.66 29.61
N SER A 34 -10.78 28.83 29.87
CA SER A 34 -11.87 29.16 30.80
C SER A 34 -11.37 29.38 32.24
N ARG A 35 -10.17 28.89 32.58
CA ARG A 35 -9.52 29.11 33.89
C ARG A 35 -8.49 30.24 33.91
N MET A 36 -8.06 30.77 32.75
CA MET A 36 -7.09 31.86 32.66
C MET A 36 -7.58 32.94 31.70
N HIS A 37 -8.04 34.06 32.27
CA HIS A 37 -8.34 35.26 31.50
C HIS A 37 -7.09 35.83 30.83
N LEU A 38 -7.28 36.23 29.56
CA LEU A 38 -6.50 37.17 28.72
C LEU A 38 -5.65 36.58 27.56
N ILE A 39 -5.68 37.39 26.48
CA ILE A 39 -4.79 37.50 25.31
C ILE A 39 -5.28 36.86 24.00
N SER A 40 -5.44 37.72 22.99
CA SER A 40 -5.65 37.41 21.58
C SER A 40 -4.36 36.83 20.96
N VAL A 41 -4.24 35.52 20.97
CA VAL A 41 -3.07 34.78 20.45
C VAL A 41 -3.21 34.59 18.93
N SER A 42 -2.20 35.03 18.17
CA SER A 42 -2.13 34.82 16.71
C SER A 42 -1.97 33.33 16.38
N VAL A 43 -2.45 32.87 15.21
CA VAL A 43 -2.35 31.44 14.84
C VAL A 43 -0.90 30.92 14.77
N SER A 44 0.09 31.79 14.53
CA SER A 44 1.50 31.44 14.58
C SER A 44 2.00 31.16 16.00
N SER A 45 1.50 31.88 17.00
CA SER A 45 1.82 31.64 18.41
C SER A 45 1.11 30.42 19.00
N LEU A 46 -0.02 30.00 18.41
CA LEU A 46 -0.68 28.75 18.80
C LEU A 46 0.13 27.51 18.38
N LEU A 47 0.61 27.43 17.14
CA LEU A 47 1.41 26.27 16.69
C LEU A 47 2.74 26.14 17.45
N ALA A 48 3.37 27.28 17.77
CA ALA A 48 4.57 27.30 18.62
C ALA A 48 4.28 26.71 20.01
N LYS A 49 3.18 27.12 20.64
CA LYS A 49 2.72 26.52 21.91
C LYS A 49 2.41 25.03 21.78
N PHE A 50 1.80 24.58 20.68
CA PHE A 50 1.54 23.15 20.46
C PHE A 50 2.83 22.32 20.42
N LYS A 51 3.89 22.86 19.81
CA LYS A 51 5.21 22.22 19.78
C LYS A 51 5.87 22.23 21.15
N GLU A 52 5.83 23.37 21.83
CA GLU A 52 6.33 23.56 23.20
C GLU A 52 5.74 22.55 24.18
N PHE A 53 4.43 22.29 24.08
CA PHE A 53 3.72 21.33 24.94
C PHE A 53 3.65 19.89 24.36
N GLY A 54 4.42 19.55 23.33
CA GLY A 54 4.45 18.18 22.76
C GLY A 54 3.16 17.73 22.07
N PHE A 55 2.24 18.65 21.76
CA PHE A 55 1.00 18.37 21.02
C PHE A 55 1.21 18.28 19.50
N ALA A 56 2.39 18.66 18.99
CA ALA A 56 2.79 18.46 17.61
C ALA A 56 4.31 18.22 17.50
N LEU A 57 4.71 17.40 16.53
CA LEU A 57 6.12 17.21 16.23
C LEU A 57 6.76 18.54 15.79
N ASP A 58 7.91 18.87 16.37
CA ASP A 58 8.63 20.09 16.04
C ASP A 58 9.50 19.91 14.78
N ILE A 59 8.84 19.64 13.67
CA ILE A 59 9.47 19.48 12.37
C ILE A 59 9.17 20.73 11.53
N PRO A 60 10.18 21.34 10.88
CA PRO A 60 9.96 22.46 10.00
C PRO A 60 9.19 22.05 8.73
N ILE A 61 8.28 22.92 8.29
CA ILE A 61 7.61 22.79 6.99
C ILE A 61 8.27 23.79 6.05
N SER A 62 9.08 23.28 5.12
CA SER A 62 9.76 24.06 4.09
C SER A 62 8.76 24.63 3.08
N LYS A 63 9.07 25.82 2.55
CA LYS A 63 8.31 26.45 1.46
C LYS A 63 9.11 26.30 0.16
N ILE A 64 8.61 25.48 -0.74
CA ILE A 64 9.27 25.09 -1.99
C ILE A 64 8.74 25.94 -3.14
N ASP A 65 9.64 26.54 -3.90
CA ASP A 65 9.28 27.21 -5.15
C ASP A 65 9.27 26.20 -6.30
N VAL A 66 8.07 25.86 -6.76
CA VAL A 66 7.87 25.02 -7.95
C VAL A 66 7.41 25.83 -9.16
N GLY A 67 7.43 27.16 -9.07
CA GLY A 67 6.90 28.08 -10.06
C GLY A 67 5.37 28.15 -10.07
N TYR A 68 4.71 27.73 -8.99
CA TYR A 68 3.26 27.88 -8.86
C TYR A 68 2.88 29.36 -8.62
N PRO A 69 2.09 30.00 -9.51
CA PRO A 69 1.89 31.45 -9.45
C PRO A 69 1.21 31.96 -8.18
N LYS A 70 0.47 31.10 -7.47
CA LYS A 70 -0.30 31.51 -6.28
C LYS A 70 0.46 31.28 -4.96
N GLY A 71 1.73 30.91 -5.03
CA GLY A 71 2.62 30.83 -3.88
C GLY A 71 3.43 29.54 -3.78
N LEU A 72 4.22 29.46 -2.71
CA LEU A 72 5.13 28.34 -2.44
C LEU A 72 4.38 27.10 -1.97
N MET A 73 4.87 25.92 -2.35
CA MET A 73 4.33 24.63 -1.92
C MET A 73 4.96 24.17 -0.61
N PRO A 74 4.17 23.73 0.38
CA PRO A 74 4.70 23.27 1.65
C PRO A 74 5.19 21.82 1.54
N MET A 75 6.34 21.52 2.15
CA MET A 75 6.93 20.18 2.22
C MET A 75 7.59 19.96 3.57
N ILE A 76 7.35 18.81 4.18
CA ILE A 76 8.18 18.28 5.26
C ILE A 76 9.33 17.53 4.59
N ARG A 77 10.55 18.06 4.73
CA ARG A 77 11.73 17.43 4.14
C ARG A 77 12.00 16.08 4.80
N PRO A 78 12.22 15.01 4.03
CA PRO A 78 12.70 13.75 4.56
C PRO A 78 13.87 13.90 5.54
N THR A 79 14.90 14.71 5.23
CA THR A 79 16.04 14.91 6.14
C THR A 79 15.63 15.47 7.49
N ASP A 80 14.74 16.47 7.48
CA ASP A 80 14.27 17.12 8.71
C ASP A 80 13.41 16.16 9.54
N PHE A 81 12.57 15.35 8.88
CA PHE A 81 11.71 14.38 9.56
C PHE A 81 12.54 13.29 10.26
N TYR A 82 13.48 12.67 9.55
CA TYR A 82 14.26 11.58 10.12
C TYR A 82 15.32 12.05 11.12
N ALA A 83 15.88 13.25 10.95
CA ALA A 83 16.71 13.87 11.98
C ALA A 83 15.90 14.13 13.27
N HIS A 84 14.65 14.58 13.15
CA HIS A 84 13.77 14.73 14.31
C HIS A 84 13.46 13.38 14.96
N LEU A 85 13.17 12.34 14.18
CA LEU A 85 12.94 10.98 14.69
C LEU A 85 14.17 10.42 15.43
N ALA A 86 15.38 10.72 14.93
CA ALA A 86 16.64 10.41 15.60
C ALA A 86 16.81 11.18 16.91
N GLY A 87 16.47 12.48 16.94
CA GLY A 87 16.49 13.28 18.16
C GLY A 87 15.49 12.81 19.24
N LEU A 88 14.46 12.06 18.85
CA LEU A 88 13.50 11.42 19.75
C LEU A 88 13.93 10.00 20.19
N ASP A 89 15.06 9.49 19.71
CA ASP A 89 15.50 8.09 19.88
C ASP A 89 14.50 7.05 19.36
N LYS A 90 13.83 7.36 18.22
CA LYS A 90 12.77 6.51 17.63
C LYS A 90 13.12 5.95 16.26
N ILE A 91 14.40 5.95 15.90
CA ILE A 91 14.88 5.38 14.62
C ILE A 91 14.62 3.87 14.57
N SER A 92 14.60 3.19 15.71
CA SER A 92 14.31 1.75 15.80
C SER A 92 12.91 1.36 15.29
N LEU A 93 11.95 2.28 15.31
CA LEU A 93 10.63 2.06 14.69
C LEU A 93 10.72 1.73 13.20
N LEU A 94 11.78 2.18 12.51
CA LEU A 94 11.99 1.94 11.09
C LEU A 94 12.50 0.53 10.76
N TYR A 95 12.85 -0.26 11.77
CA TYR A 95 13.19 -1.68 11.63
C TYR A 95 12.44 -2.53 12.67
N ALA A 96 11.26 -2.05 13.07
CA ALA A 96 10.33 -2.70 13.98
C ALA A 96 10.93 -3.03 15.36
N GLU A 97 11.76 -2.12 15.88
CA GLU A 97 12.38 -2.20 17.22
C GLU A 97 13.20 -3.48 17.44
N GLN A 98 13.69 -4.07 16.34
CA GLN A 98 14.56 -5.25 16.36
C GLN A 98 16.03 -4.86 16.57
N ASP A 99 16.89 -5.84 16.81
CA ASP A 99 18.33 -5.62 16.77
C ASP A 99 18.80 -5.23 15.35
N THR A 100 19.85 -4.40 15.26
CA THR A 100 20.36 -3.86 13.97
C THR A 100 20.86 -4.95 13.02
N GLN A 101 21.17 -6.15 13.50
CA GLN A 101 21.47 -7.32 12.66
C GLN A 101 20.35 -7.65 11.66
N VAL A 102 19.11 -7.22 11.90
CA VAL A 102 18.01 -7.35 10.93
C VAL A 102 18.32 -6.62 9.62
N LEU A 103 19.04 -5.49 9.69
CA LEU A 103 19.42 -4.68 8.54
C LEU A 103 20.50 -5.38 7.71
N SER A 104 21.54 -5.92 8.36
CA SER A 104 22.58 -6.70 7.69
C SER A 104 21.99 -7.92 6.98
N LYS A 105 21.06 -8.61 7.63
CA LYS A 105 20.35 -9.75 7.05
C LYS A 105 19.49 -9.34 5.85
N PHE A 106 18.80 -8.20 5.95
CA PHE A 106 18.02 -7.65 4.84
C PHE A 106 18.93 -7.39 3.64
N TRP A 107 20.02 -6.64 3.81
CA TRP A 107 20.91 -6.27 2.72
C TRP A 107 21.63 -7.46 2.10
N ALA A 108 22.04 -8.45 2.91
CA ALA A 108 22.64 -9.67 2.40
C ALA A 108 21.70 -10.44 1.46
N ARG A 109 20.39 -10.48 1.78
CA ARG A 109 19.39 -11.13 0.92
C ARG A 109 18.99 -10.24 -0.26
N PHE A 110 18.91 -8.93 -0.06
CA PHE A 110 18.59 -7.96 -1.10
C PHE A 110 19.65 -7.98 -2.20
N ALA A 111 20.94 -8.00 -1.87
CA ALA A 111 22.04 -8.09 -2.83
C ALA A 111 21.99 -9.38 -3.69
N VAL A 112 21.41 -10.47 -3.16
CA VAL A 112 21.20 -11.71 -3.94
C VAL A 112 20.07 -11.54 -4.95
N LEU A 113 19.00 -10.85 -4.59
CA LEU A 113 17.84 -10.65 -5.47
C LEU A 113 18.04 -9.51 -6.48
N GLU A 114 18.77 -8.47 -6.09
CA GLU A 114 19.09 -7.31 -6.92
C GLU A 114 20.60 -7.07 -6.95
N PRO A 115 21.38 -7.97 -7.60
CA PRO A 115 22.84 -7.85 -7.62
C PRO A 115 23.33 -6.60 -8.34
N TRP A 116 22.54 -6.09 -9.30
CA TRP A 116 22.88 -4.91 -10.11
C TRP A 116 22.34 -3.59 -9.54
N ASN A 117 21.83 -3.60 -8.31
CA ASN A 117 21.40 -2.39 -7.63
C ASN A 117 22.62 -1.59 -7.15
N THR A 118 22.67 -0.31 -7.52
CA THR A 118 23.82 0.57 -7.24
C THR A 118 24.06 0.83 -5.75
N ILE A 119 23.16 0.41 -4.87
CA ILE A 119 23.43 0.42 -3.43
C ILE A 119 24.54 -0.56 -3.04
N ASN A 120 24.70 -1.67 -3.77
CA ASN A 120 25.75 -2.66 -3.52
C ASN A 120 27.13 -2.03 -3.71
N ASP A 121 27.30 -1.16 -4.71
CA ASP A 121 28.52 -0.39 -4.94
C ASP A 121 28.89 0.49 -3.71
N SER A 122 27.88 1.00 -3.01
CA SER A 122 28.09 1.84 -1.82
C SER A 122 28.52 1.01 -0.60
N PHE A 123 28.03 -0.21 -0.48
CA PHE A 123 28.52 -1.16 0.53
C PHE A 123 29.94 -1.63 0.22
N GLU A 124 30.24 -1.96 -1.04
CA GLU A 124 31.58 -2.37 -1.47
C GLU A 124 32.63 -1.26 -1.29
N ALA A 125 32.26 -0.02 -1.58
CA ALA A 125 33.10 1.15 -1.36
C ALA A 125 33.27 1.54 0.12
N GLY A 126 32.53 0.90 1.04
CA GLY A 126 32.54 1.22 2.47
C GLY A 126 31.95 2.60 2.81
N THR A 127 31.17 3.20 1.90
CA THR A 127 30.49 4.49 2.14
C THR A 127 29.22 4.30 2.96
N MET A 128 28.64 3.10 2.93
CA MET A 128 27.52 2.65 3.75
C MET A 128 27.91 1.38 4.52
N VAL A 129 27.24 1.18 5.65
CA VAL A 129 27.38 -0.04 6.46
C VAL A 129 26.00 -0.68 6.67
N PRO A 130 25.81 -1.97 6.35
CA PRO A 130 24.49 -2.61 6.38
C PRO A 130 23.73 -2.44 7.70
N GLU A 131 24.42 -2.51 8.84
CA GLU A 131 23.86 -2.40 10.20
C GLU A 131 23.27 -1.01 10.50
N ARG A 132 23.58 0.02 9.69
CA ARG A 132 23.08 1.39 9.85
C ARG A 132 22.46 1.96 8.57
N THR A 133 22.06 1.07 7.66
CA THR A 133 21.37 1.46 6.44
C THR A 133 19.95 0.93 6.49
N ILE A 134 18.96 1.82 6.58
CA ILE A 134 17.55 1.48 6.77
C ILE A 134 16.82 1.53 5.42
N PRO A 135 16.33 0.40 4.88
CA PRO A 135 15.61 0.38 3.61
C PRO A 135 14.21 0.99 3.75
N LEU A 136 13.95 2.03 2.97
CA LEU A 136 12.67 2.71 2.91
C LEU A 136 12.00 2.52 1.54
N LEU A 137 10.68 2.65 1.53
CA LEU A 137 9.83 2.71 0.36
C LEU A 137 9.25 4.12 0.24
N LEU A 138 9.14 4.61 -0.99
CA LEU A 138 8.35 5.79 -1.32
C LEU A 138 6.94 5.33 -1.69
N HIS A 139 5.92 5.97 -1.15
CA HIS A 139 4.52 5.73 -1.50
C HIS A 139 3.86 7.01 -1.98
N GLY A 140 2.96 6.89 -2.95
CA GLY A 140 2.05 7.97 -3.30
C GLY A 140 0.70 7.51 -3.86
N ASP A 141 -0.34 8.28 -3.55
CA ASP A 141 -1.71 8.05 -4.03
C ASP A 141 -2.56 9.35 -4.00
N GLU A 142 -3.72 9.35 -4.67
CA GLU A 142 -4.67 10.45 -4.68
C GLU A 142 -5.81 10.30 -3.66
N ALA A 143 -5.63 10.92 -2.49
CA ALA A 143 -6.70 11.11 -1.53
C ALA A 143 -7.87 11.94 -2.11
N ARG A 144 -9.08 11.67 -1.58
CA ARG A 144 -10.27 12.51 -1.83
C ARG A 144 -10.37 13.64 -0.81
N SER A 145 -10.13 14.87 -1.27
CA SER A 145 -10.21 16.09 -0.49
C SER A 145 -11.63 16.69 -0.48
N ARG A 146 -11.78 17.96 -0.06
CA ARG A 146 -13.06 18.68 -0.01
C ARG A 146 -13.75 18.65 -1.39
N LYS A 147 -15.06 18.38 -1.39
CA LYS A 147 -15.87 18.15 -2.62
C LYS A 147 -15.36 16.98 -3.48
N HIS A 148 -14.75 15.97 -2.85
CA HIS A 148 -14.19 14.78 -3.53
C HIS A 148 -13.10 15.09 -4.57
N LEU A 149 -12.50 16.27 -4.50
CA LEU A 149 -11.42 16.66 -5.41
C LEU A 149 -10.14 15.89 -5.09
N PRO A 150 -9.39 15.41 -6.09
CA PRO A 150 -8.16 14.66 -5.85
C PRO A 150 -7.05 15.52 -5.23
N MET A 151 -6.24 14.90 -4.40
CA MET A 151 -5.06 15.49 -3.76
C MET A 151 -3.97 14.42 -3.65
N MET A 152 -2.82 14.65 -4.27
CA MET A 152 -1.65 13.79 -4.11
C MET A 152 -1.25 13.77 -2.64
N VAL A 153 -0.98 12.59 -2.13
CA VAL A 153 -0.34 12.32 -0.84
C VAL A 153 0.94 11.58 -1.14
N VAL A 154 2.07 12.04 -0.59
CA VAL A 154 3.36 11.35 -0.74
C VAL A 154 4.00 11.15 0.62
N ASN A 155 4.32 9.90 0.93
CA ASN A 155 4.93 9.50 2.17
C ASN A 155 6.05 8.49 1.93
N THR A 156 6.90 8.29 2.93
CA THR A 156 7.82 7.15 2.97
C THR A 156 7.45 6.22 4.12
N HIS A 157 7.93 4.98 4.07
CA HIS A 157 7.77 4.01 5.15
C HIS A 157 8.85 2.92 5.07
N PRO A 158 9.17 2.24 6.18
CA PRO A 158 10.10 1.12 6.13
C PRO A 158 9.46 -0.09 5.46
N ILE A 159 10.29 -0.88 4.77
CA ILE A 159 9.88 -2.19 4.24
C ILE A 159 9.85 -3.26 5.35
N ILE A 160 10.77 -3.15 6.32
CA ILE A 160 10.82 -3.98 7.51
C ILE A 160 9.73 -3.52 8.49
N GLY A 161 8.97 -4.46 9.03
CA GLY A 161 7.87 -4.14 9.95
C GLY A 161 7.59 -5.23 10.97
N TYR A 162 6.51 -5.04 11.72
CA TYR A 162 6.10 -5.93 12.82
C TYR A 162 5.36 -7.20 12.33
N GLY A 163 5.10 -7.33 11.02
CA GLY A 163 4.34 -8.43 10.44
C GLY A 163 2.84 -8.14 10.40
N CYS A 164 2.03 -9.18 10.61
CA CYS A 164 0.59 -9.10 10.72
C CYS A 164 0.08 -10.20 11.69
N LYS A 165 -1.23 -10.22 11.99
CA LYS A 165 -1.81 -11.22 12.89
C LYS A 165 -1.56 -12.66 12.42
N ALA A 166 -1.68 -12.94 11.11
CA ALA A 166 -1.46 -14.27 10.56
C ALA A 166 0.01 -14.73 10.73
N TYR A 167 0.96 -13.82 10.46
CA TYR A 167 2.39 -14.03 10.70
C TYR A 167 2.69 -14.33 12.18
N GLU A 168 2.11 -13.57 13.10
CA GLU A 168 2.32 -13.79 14.54
C GLU A 168 1.79 -15.13 15.02
N ASN A 169 0.61 -15.51 14.56
CA ASN A 169 0.02 -16.80 14.87
C ASN A 169 0.82 -17.96 14.25
N TRP A 170 1.34 -17.79 13.04
CA TRP A 170 2.11 -18.82 12.35
C TRP A 170 3.44 -19.13 13.05
N PHE A 171 4.10 -18.10 13.55
CA PHE A 171 5.39 -18.22 14.21
C PHE A 171 5.32 -18.22 15.75
N SER A 172 4.14 -18.48 16.35
CA SER A 172 3.96 -18.50 17.81
C SER A 172 4.97 -19.43 18.50
N ASP A 173 5.20 -20.60 17.91
CA ASP A 173 6.03 -21.67 18.47
C ASP A 173 7.37 -21.81 17.73
N ALA A 174 7.72 -20.85 16.86
CA ALA A 174 8.92 -20.90 16.01
C ALA A 174 9.68 -19.56 15.98
N PRO A 175 10.16 -19.05 17.15
CA PRO A 175 10.78 -17.73 17.25
C PRO A 175 12.06 -17.57 16.43
N LEU A 176 12.85 -18.64 16.26
CA LEU A 176 14.05 -18.60 15.40
C LEU A 176 13.68 -18.39 13.94
N MET A 177 12.64 -19.07 13.45
CA MET A 177 12.14 -18.90 12.07
C MET A 177 11.47 -17.52 11.90
N LYS A 178 10.77 -17.04 12.93
CA LYS A 178 10.24 -15.66 12.97
C LYS A 178 11.34 -14.63 12.72
N ASN A 179 12.46 -14.75 13.44
CA ASN A 179 13.59 -13.85 13.29
C ASN A 179 14.29 -13.99 11.92
N GLN A 180 14.20 -15.16 11.28
CA GLN A 180 14.70 -15.35 9.92
C GLN A 180 13.76 -14.75 8.89
N ALA A 181 12.44 -14.90 9.01
CA ALA A 181 11.48 -14.37 8.07
C ALA A 181 11.39 -12.83 8.12
N GLY A 182 11.41 -12.27 9.34
CA GLY A 182 11.15 -10.84 9.56
C GLY A 182 9.69 -10.47 9.27
N GLY A 183 9.20 -9.38 9.83
CA GLY A 183 7.83 -8.93 9.60
C GLY A 183 7.71 -7.98 8.40
N VAL A 184 6.60 -8.09 7.66
CA VAL A 184 6.15 -7.06 6.70
C VAL A 184 5.57 -5.85 7.43
N SER A 185 5.53 -4.68 6.79
CA SER A 185 5.02 -3.44 7.37
C SER A 185 3.48 -3.35 7.40
N LEU A 186 2.79 -4.35 7.95
CA LEU A 186 1.32 -4.44 7.96
C LEU A 186 0.66 -4.33 9.34
N LYS A 187 1.45 -4.16 10.41
CA LYS A 187 1.00 -4.02 11.79
C LYS A 187 1.57 -2.74 12.41
N GLY A 188 0.81 -2.15 13.34
CA GLY A 188 1.16 -0.92 14.03
C GLY A 188 0.28 0.25 13.61
N SER A 189 0.48 1.40 14.24
CA SER A 189 -0.20 2.64 13.83
C SER A 189 0.36 3.14 12.51
N VAL A 190 -0.50 3.47 11.55
CA VAL A 190 -0.09 4.12 10.29
C VAL A 190 0.61 5.45 10.53
N LEU A 191 0.33 6.14 11.63
CA LEU A 191 0.95 7.43 11.97
C LEU A 191 2.31 7.29 12.66
N ALA A 192 2.65 6.08 13.11
CA ALA A 192 3.97 5.75 13.64
C ALA A 192 4.87 5.06 12.61
N THR A 193 4.32 4.67 11.45
CA THR A 193 5.03 3.85 10.45
C THR A 193 5.04 4.48 9.06
N ARG A 194 4.15 5.43 8.75
CA ARG A 194 4.07 6.14 7.47
C ARG A 194 4.36 7.62 7.68
N PHE A 195 5.33 8.16 6.95
CA PHE A 195 5.88 9.48 7.20
C PHE A 195 5.59 10.44 6.04
N LEU A 196 4.71 11.40 6.28
CA LEU A 196 4.22 12.35 5.26
C LEU A 196 5.30 13.37 4.87
N HIS A 197 5.49 13.58 3.57
CA HIS A 197 6.39 14.63 3.04
C HIS A 197 5.62 15.79 2.42
N PHE A 198 4.66 15.52 1.55
CA PHE A 198 3.80 16.58 1.03
C PHE A 198 2.41 16.09 0.67
N VAL A 199 1.49 17.04 0.60
CA VAL A 199 0.22 16.86 -0.09
C VAL A 199 0.02 17.96 -1.10
N MET A 200 -0.54 17.63 -2.27
CA MET A 200 -0.73 18.60 -3.34
C MET A 200 -2.13 18.45 -3.94
N PRO A 201 -3.02 19.45 -3.79
CA PRO A 201 -4.32 19.43 -4.46
C PRO A 201 -4.15 19.38 -5.98
N LYS A 202 -4.99 18.61 -6.69
CA LYS A 202 -4.90 18.47 -8.16
C LYS A 202 -4.92 19.81 -8.91
N LYS A 203 -5.65 20.81 -8.41
CA LYS A 203 -5.68 22.18 -8.96
C LYS A 203 -4.31 22.89 -8.95
N CYS A 204 -3.35 22.39 -8.17
CA CYS A 204 -2.01 22.93 -8.04
C CYS A 204 -0.99 22.22 -8.93
N TYR A 205 -1.33 21.09 -9.58
CA TYR A 205 -0.36 20.34 -10.39
C TYR A 205 0.17 21.15 -11.59
N GLY A 206 -0.59 22.14 -12.05
CA GLY A 206 -0.27 22.92 -13.26
C GLY A 206 -0.64 22.19 -14.54
N PRO A 207 -0.48 22.85 -15.71
CA PRO A 207 -0.57 22.20 -17.01
C PRO A 207 0.41 21.03 -17.10
N ASP A 208 -0.04 19.91 -17.64
CA ASP A 208 0.75 18.68 -17.81
C ASP A 208 1.50 18.21 -16.55
N SER A 209 0.95 18.53 -15.37
CA SER A 209 1.52 18.20 -14.06
C SER A 209 2.91 18.79 -13.76
N VAL A 210 3.34 19.83 -14.47
CA VAL A 210 4.70 20.39 -14.36
C VAL A 210 5.11 20.81 -12.93
N PHE A 211 4.17 21.32 -12.13
CA PHE A 211 4.48 21.72 -10.75
C PHE A 211 4.57 20.53 -9.80
N LEU A 212 3.81 19.46 -10.09
CA LEU A 212 3.93 18.19 -9.37
C LEU A 212 5.28 17.52 -9.66
N ASP A 213 5.75 17.56 -10.91
CA ASP A 213 7.05 17.01 -11.29
C ASP A 213 8.20 17.74 -10.60
N ARG A 214 8.11 19.07 -10.49
CA ARG A 214 9.06 19.89 -9.73
C ARG A 214 9.03 19.56 -8.23
N MET A 215 7.85 19.31 -7.65
CA MET A 215 7.75 18.81 -6.27
C MET A 215 8.47 17.47 -6.09
N PHE A 216 8.33 16.54 -7.05
CA PHE A 216 9.05 15.26 -7.00
C PHE A 216 10.56 15.41 -7.22
N ASP A 217 11.03 16.34 -8.06
CA ASP A 217 12.48 16.62 -8.16
C ASP A 217 13.04 17.19 -6.84
N GLU A 218 12.32 18.06 -6.16
CA GLU A 218 12.71 18.55 -4.83
C GLU A 218 12.69 17.45 -3.76
N LEU A 219 11.68 16.58 -3.79
CA LEU A 219 11.66 15.40 -2.92
C LEU A 219 12.83 14.46 -3.23
N ALA A 220 13.11 14.18 -4.51
CA ALA A 220 14.19 13.30 -4.93
C ALA A 220 15.58 13.83 -4.54
N LYS A 221 15.79 15.17 -4.56
CA LYS A 221 17.01 15.80 -4.05
C LYS A 221 17.21 15.53 -2.56
N ASP A 222 16.16 15.69 -1.77
CA ASP A 222 16.26 15.52 -0.31
C ASP A 222 16.37 14.04 0.11
N LEU A 223 15.68 13.15 -0.61
CA LEU A 223 15.85 11.70 -0.47
C LEU A 223 17.27 11.24 -0.86
N ALA A 224 17.85 11.84 -1.90
CA ALA A 224 19.23 11.54 -2.30
C ALA A 224 20.23 11.92 -1.18
N ARG A 225 19.96 12.97 -0.41
CA ARG A 225 20.80 13.33 0.76
C ARG A 225 20.67 12.31 1.88
N LEU A 226 19.49 11.73 2.12
CA LEU A 226 19.33 10.66 3.10
C LEU A 226 20.12 9.39 2.78
N GLN A 227 20.29 9.06 1.49
CA GLN A 227 21.14 7.93 1.10
C GLN A 227 22.63 8.32 1.05
N THR A 228 23.03 9.51 0.60
CA THR A 228 24.46 9.82 0.45
C THR A 228 25.08 10.42 1.72
N GLU A 229 24.41 11.41 2.31
CA GLU A 229 24.84 12.10 3.53
C GLU A 229 24.38 11.36 4.79
N GLY A 230 23.15 10.81 4.78
CA GLY A 230 22.56 10.20 5.98
C GLY A 230 22.20 11.20 7.08
N ILE A 231 21.86 10.68 8.26
CA ILE A 231 21.53 11.42 9.47
C ILE A 231 22.45 11.01 10.62
N GLN A 232 22.53 11.82 11.68
CA GLN A 232 23.26 11.51 12.91
C GLN A 232 22.32 10.85 13.93
N VAL A 233 22.73 9.71 14.47
CA VAL A 233 22.05 9.00 15.56
C VAL A 233 23.11 8.61 16.58
N ASN A 234 23.05 9.17 17.80
CA ASN A 234 23.99 8.86 18.88
C ASN A 234 25.49 8.95 18.48
N GLY A 235 25.84 9.92 17.63
CA GLY A 235 27.20 10.14 17.14
C GLY A 235 27.62 9.27 15.95
N GLU A 236 26.76 8.35 15.51
CA GLU A 236 26.98 7.53 14.32
C GLU A 236 26.16 8.03 13.13
N ARG A 237 26.67 7.79 11.92
CA ARG A 237 25.97 8.11 10.68
C ARG A 237 25.10 6.95 10.23
N TRP A 238 23.84 7.24 9.97
CA TRP A 238 22.83 6.30 9.48
C TRP A 238 22.30 6.74 8.12
N HIS A 239 22.12 5.80 7.20
CA HIS A 239 21.64 6.07 5.85
C HIS A 239 20.24 5.50 5.66
N LEU A 240 19.40 6.21 4.90
CA LEU A 240 17.99 5.82 4.70
C LEU A 240 17.64 5.81 3.20
N PRO A 241 18.18 4.85 2.43
CA PRO A 241 17.92 4.76 0.99
C PRO A 241 16.47 4.38 0.70
N ILE A 242 15.94 4.96 -0.38
CA ILE A 242 14.68 4.51 -0.98
C ILE A 242 15.02 3.40 -1.97
N ILE A 243 14.56 2.18 -1.69
CA ILE A 243 14.83 1.02 -2.57
C ILE A 243 13.78 0.84 -3.66
N ALA A 244 12.58 1.38 -3.47
CA ALA A 244 11.52 1.36 -4.46
C ALA A 244 10.42 2.40 -4.16
N ALA A 245 9.65 2.72 -5.21
CA ALA A 245 8.35 3.36 -5.11
C ALA A 245 7.23 2.31 -5.20
N THR A 246 6.22 2.45 -4.35
CA THR A 246 4.98 1.65 -4.32
C THR A 246 3.73 2.55 -4.41
N GLY A 247 2.60 1.99 -4.81
CA GLY A 247 1.33 2.71 -5.01
C GLY A 247 0.54 2.15 -6.19
N ASP A 248 -0.66 2.69 -6.42
CA ASP A 248 -1.46 2.28 -7.57
C ASP A 248 -0.77 2.67 -8.89
N TRP A 249 -1.09 1.96 -9.96
CA TRP A 249 -0.45 2.14 -11.26
C TRP A 249 -0.71 3.54 -11.85
N GLN A 250 -1.83 4.16 -11.49
CA GLN A 250 -2.11 5.55 -11.86
C GLN A 250 -1.09 6.53 -11.25
N PHE A 251 -0.59 6.25 -10.05
CA PHE A 251 0.47 7.01 -9.44
C PHE A 251 1.79 6.84 -10.21
N PHE A 252 2.18 5.61 -10.57
CA PHE A 252 3.39 5.39 -11.37
C PHE A 252 3.33 6.05 -12.75
N ALA A 253 2.18 6.00 -13.42
CA ALA A 253 2.01 6.65 -14.72
C ALA A 253 2.30 8.16 -14.67
N LYS A 254 1.89 8.82 -13.59
CA LYS A 254 2.19 10.24 -13.34
C LYS A 254 3.65 10.43 -12.93
N LEU A 255 4.10 9.69 -11.92
CA LEU A 255 5.43 9.84 -11.33
C LEU A 255 6.57 9.58 -12.32
N GLY A 256 6.41 8.56 -13.17
CA GLY A 256 7.40 8.14 -14.15
C GLY A 256 7.22 8.76 -15.52
N ARG A 257 6.15 9.55 -15.76
CA ARG A 257 5.72 9.98 -17.10
C ARG A 257 5.74 8.83 -18.11
N LEU A 258 5.09 7.73 -17.73
CA LEU A 258 5.27 6.45 -18.40
C LEU A 258 4.69 6.47 -19.81
N THR A 259 5.48 6.07 -20.80
CA THR A 259 5.06 5.87 -22.21
C THR A 259 4.28 4.58 -22.40
N ARG A 260 4.43 3.62 -21.47
CA ARG A 260 3.71 2.35 -21.42
C ARG A 260 2.98 2.20 -20.08
N CYS A 261 1.65 2.09 -20.11
CA CYS A 261 0.84 1.95 -18.91
C CYS A 261 -0.56 1.40 -19.20
N TYR A 262 -1.28 1.04 -18.14
CA TYR A 262 -2.59 0.38 -18.18
C TYR A 262 -3.68 1.09 -19.00
N THR A 263 -3.53 2.38 -19.31
CA THR A 263 -4.51 3.13 -20.11
C THR A 263 -4.40 2.84 -21.61
N HIS A 264 -3.32 2.18 -22.05
CA HIS A 264 -3.04 1.83 -23.45
C HIS A 264 -3.60 0.46 -23.86
N VAL A 265 -4.58 -0.08 -23.12
CA VAL A 265 -5.32 -1.28 -23.53
C VAL A 265 -6.09 -1.01 -24.82
N SER A 266 -6.12 -1.99 -25.72
CA SER A 266 -6.93 -1.91 -26.94
C SER A 266 -8.39 -1.67 -26.61
N LYS A 267 -9.00 -0.63 -27.21
CA LYS A 267 -10.44 -0.37 -27.04
C LYS A 267 -11.29 -0.97 -28.15
N ARG A 268 -10.67 -1.50 -29.20
CA ARG A 268 -11.34 -2.08 -30.38
C ARG A 268 -10.54 -3.26 -30.91
N SER A 269 -11.22 -4.30 -31.38
CA SER A 269 -10.55 -5.42 -32.05
C SER A 269 -9.75 -4.93 -33.26
N GLY A 270 -8.53 -5.44 -33.44
CA GLY A 270 -7.67 -5.13 -34.60
C GLY A 270 -6.90 -3.80 -34.56
N GLN A 271 -6.84 -3.10 -33.43
CA GLN A 271 -6.01 -1.88 -33.29
C GLN A 271 -4.51 -2.22 -33.39
N LYS A 272 -3.85 -1.81 -34.47
CA LYS A 272 -2.51 -2.30 -34.88
C LYS A 272 -1.32 -1.66 -34.14
N THR A 273 -1.52 -0.57 -33.40
CA THR A 273 -0.44 0.13 -32.69
C THR A 273 -0.88 0.54 -31.30
N LEU A 274 -0.33 -0.15 -30.30
CA LEU A 274 -0.45 0.21 -28.89
C LEU A 274 0.96 0.37 -28.34
N ASN A 275 1.19 1.44 -27.57
CA ASN A 275 2.51 1.71 -26.99
C ASN A 275 2.92 0.63 -25.97
N GLY A 276 1.98 -0.17 -25.48
CA GLY A 276 2.18 -1.20 -24.46
C GLY A 276 1.44 -0.84 -23.17
N ILE A 277 0.94 -1.88 -22.50
CA ILE A 277 0.15 -1.75 -21.27
C ILE A 277 1.03 -1.82 -20.02
N CYS A 278 2.26 -2.33 -20.12
CA CYS A 278 3.15 -2.60 -18.99
C CYS A 278 4.36 -1.67 -18.97
N HIS A 279 4.73 -1.16 -17.79
CA HIS A 279 5.97 -0.39 -17.63
C HIS A 279 7.20 -1.28 -17.43
N LEU A 280 7.02 -2.54 -17.05
CA LEU A 280 8.11 -3.47 -16.77
C LEU A 280 8.55 -4.27 -18.02
N CYS A 281 7.70 -4.39 -19.04
CA CYS A 281 7.94 -5.18 -20.24
C CYS A 281 7.19 -4.61 -21.47
N CYS A 282 7.27 -5.28 -22.61
CA CYS A 282 6.61 -4.90 -23.86
C CYS A 282 5.17 -5.43 -24.01
N ALA A 283 4.57 -5.99 -22.96
CA ALA A 283 3.21 -6.52 -22.97
C ALA A 283 2.17 -5.50 -23.52
N GLY A 284 1.28 -5.97 -24.39
CA GLY A 284 0.29 -5.14 -25.08
C GLY A 284 0.80 -4.48 -26.36
N GLN A 285 2.10 -4.58 -26.69
CA GLN A 285 2.61 -4.26 -28.02
C GLN A 285 2.40 -5.44 -29.00
N ALA A 286 2.74 -5.23 -30.28
CA ALA A 286 2.70 -6.29 -31.27
C ALA A 286 3.55 -7.49 -30.82
N ASN A 287 3.00 -8.70 -30.96
CA ASN A 287 3.63 -9.98 -30.59
C ASN A 287 3.80 -10.25 -29.07
N TYR A 288 3.36 -9.35 -28.19
CA TYR A 288 3.46 -9.53 -26.75
C TYR A 288 2.07 -9.61 -26.09
N PRO A 289 1.34 -10.73 -26.24
CA PRO A 289 0.03 -10.92 -25.60
C PRO A 289 0.17 -10.85 -24.09
N TRP A 290 -0.77 -10.23 -23.40
CA TRP A 290 -0.71 -10.01 -21.95
C TRP A 290 -1.77 -10.82 -21.18
N GLU A 291 -2.59 -11.58 -21.91
CA GLU A 291 -3.84 -12.21 -21.46
C GLU A 291 -3.74 -13.75 -21.41
N ASP A 292 -2.56 -14.32 -21.67
CA ASP A 292 -2.34 -15.75 -21.90
C ASP A 292 -2.07 -16.58 -20.63
N PHE A 293 -1.63 -15.95 -19.54
CA PHE A 293 -1.44 -16.55 -18.20
C PHE A 293 -0.64 -17.88 -18.18
N VAL A 294 0.39 -18.00 -19.02
CA VAL A 294 1.29 -19.18 -19.09
C VAL A 294 2.56 -19.00 -18.26
N ASP A 295 3.25 -20.08 -17.90
CA ASP A 295 4.48 -20.00 -17.07
C ASP A 295 5.67 -19.31 -17.76
N ALA A 296 5.70 -19.29 -19.09
CA ALA A 296 6.76 -18.71 -19.90
C ALA A 296 6.15 -17.82 -21.00
N PRO A 297 5.56 -16.68 -20.62
CA PRO A 297 4.82 -15.85 -21.56
C PRO A 297 5.79 -15.06 -22.45
N LEU A 298 5.33 -14.72 -23.66
CA LEU A 298 6.18 -14.08 -24.68
C LEU A 298 6.72 -12.71 -24.25
N TRP A 299 6.05 -12.02 -23.34
CA TRP A 299 6.52 -10.74 -22.80
C TRP A 299 7.63 -10.89 -21.76
N MET A 300 7.84 -12.06 -21.16
CA MET A 300 8.82 -12.23 -20.07
C MET A 300 10.26 -11.93 -20.50
N PRO A 301 10.74 -12.35 -21.68
CA PRO A 301 12.07 -11.97 -22.17
C PRO A 301 12.23 -10.47 -22.49
N SER A 302 11.13 -9.73 -22.64
CA SER A 302 11.15 -8.27 -22.88
C SER A 302 11.23 -7.43 -21.59
N VAL A 303 11.31 -8.08 -20.43
CA VAL A 303 11.43 -7.37 -19.15
C VAL A 303 12.76 -6.63 -19.11
N GLY A 304 12.71 -5.30 -18.88
CA GLY A 304 13.89 -4.45 -18.79
C GLY A 304 14.61 -4.18 -20.12
N THR A 305 14.09 -4.63 -21.26
CA THR A 305 14.74 -4.39 -22.57
C THR A 305 14.54 -2.98 -23.10
N GLU A 306 13.50 -2.29 -22.63
CA GLU A 306 13.18 -0.91 -23.00
C GLU A 306 12.76 -0.11 -21.78
N GLU A 307 13.24 1.13 -21.68
CA GLU A 307 12.74 2.06 -20.66
C GLU A 307 11.30 2.51 -20.98
N PRO A 308 10.40 2.60 -19.97
CA PRO A 308 9.02 3.01 -20.17
C PRO A 308 8.84 4.53 -20.09
N TRP A 309 9.86 5.32 -20.44
CA TRP A 309 9.82 6.79 -20.43
C TRP A 309 10.75 7.36 -21.51
N GLU A 310 10.43 8.56 -22.00
CA GLU A 310 11.33 9.31 -22.90
C GLU A 310 12.47 9.99 -22.14
N GLN A 311 12.19 10.44 -20.91
CA GLN A 311 13.15 11.10 -20.03
C GLN A 311 13.18 10.41 -18.67
N THR A 312 14.38 10.11 -18.18
CA THR A 312 14.53 9.41 -16.89
C THR A 312 13.94 10.24 -15.74
N PRO A 313 12.99 9.68 -14.96
CA PRO A 313 12.39 10.35 -13.82
C PRO A 313 13.43 10.80 -12.78
N SER A 314 13.15 11.90 -12.09
CA SER A 314 14.07 12.50 -11.11
C SER A 314 14.45 11.54 -9.98
N LEU A 315 13.51 10.71 -9.53
CA LEU A 315 13.76 9.66 -8.53
C LEU A 315 14.77 8.64 -9.03
N ILE A 316 14.56 8.07 -10.22
CA ILE A 316 15.47 7.06 -10.80
C ILE A 316 16.86 7.65 -11.09
N ARG A 317 16.92 8.91 -11.53
CA ARG A 317 18.20 9.58 -11.80
C ARG A 317 19.03 9.83 -10.54
N ARG A 318 18.40 10.00 -9.38
CA ARG A 318 19.06 10.45 -8.14
C ARG A 318 19.22 9.36 -7.08
N LEU A 319 18.35 8.34 -7.10
CA LEU A 319 18.29 7.31 -6.07
C LEU A 319 18.92 6.02 -6.55
N HIS A 320 19.31 5.16 -5.61
CA HIS A 320 19.75 3.81 -5.93
C HIS A 320 18.65 3.04 -6.68
N CYS A 321 19.04 2.32 -7.72
CA CYS A 321 18.14 1.50 -8.52
C CYS A 321 18.91 0.35 -9.17
N ASP A 322 18.18 -0.67 -9.60
CA ASP A 322 18.72 -1.76 -10.41
C ASP A 322 19.12 -1.24 -11.79
N SER A 323 20.42 -1.24 -12.07
CA SER A 323 20.97 -0.76 -13.35
C SER A 323 20.62 -1.65 -14.54
N SER A 324 20.28 -2.92 -14.31
CA SER A 324 19.85 -3.86 -15.35
C SER A 324 18.38 -3.69 -15.75
N ASN A 325 17.55 -3.17 -14.84
CA ASN A 325 16.15 -2.88 -15.11
C ASN A 325 15.62 -1.79 -14.16
N ARG A 326 15.84 -0.52 -14.53
CA ARG A 326 15.48 0.64 -13.70
C ARG A 326 13.98 0.80 -13.51
N ALA A 327 13.14 0.26 -14.41
CA ALA A 327 11.70 0.31 -14.29
C ALA A 327 11.16 -0.46 -13.07
N THR A 328 11.93 -1.42 -12.54
CA THR A 328 11.58 -2.16 -11.31
C THR A 328 11.57 -1.28 -10.06
N PHE A 329 12.15 -0.08 -10.10
CA PHE A 329 11.99 0.90 -9.04
C PHE A 329 10.51 1.23 -8.78
N PHE A 330 9.66 1.20 -9.81
CA PHE A 330 8.20 1.28 -9.66
C PHE A 330 7.62 -0.12 -9.40
N ARG A 331 7.69 -0.55 -8.14
CA ARG A 331 7.31 -1.89 -7.71
C ARG A 331 5.78 -2.01 -7.64
N PRO A 332 5.15 -2.93 -8.39
CA PRO A 332 3.73 -3.17 -8.27
C PRO A 332 3.35 -3.63 -6.87
N ASP A 333 2.16 -3.22 -6.41
CA ASP A 333 1.64 -3.66 -5.14
C ASP A 333 0.57 -4.75 -5.30
N PHE A 334 0.63 -5.77 -4.45
CA PHE A 334 -0.30 -6.90 -4.47
C PHE A 334 -1.75 -6.48 -4.13
N TRP A 335 -1.93 -5.42 -3.36
CA TRP A 335 -3.24 -5.00 -2.84
C TRP A 335 -4.14 -4.43 -3.94
N HIS A 336 -3.64 -3.51 -4.75
CA HIS A 336 -4.35 -2.95 -5.89
C HIS A 336 -4.54 -3.97 -7.00
N CYS A 337 -3.54 -4.83 -7.23
CA CYS A 337 -3.58 -5.84 -8.28
C CYS A 337 -4.62 -6.93 -7.99
N LEU A 338 -4.68 -7.45 -6.75
CA LEU A 338 -5.62 -8.51 -6.37
C LEU A 338 -6.86 -7.95 -5.66
N HIS A 339 -6.71 -7.41 -4.46
CA HIS A 339 -7.84 -7.11 -3.57
C HIS A 339 -8.74 -5.98 -4.09
N LEU A 340 -8.18 -4.95 -4.74
CA LEU A 340 -8.95 -3.90 -5.44
C LEU A 340 -8.99 -4.10 -6.96
N GLY A 341 -8.64 -5.28 -7.44
CA GLY A 341 -8.45 -5.57 -8.86
C GLY A 341 -9.02 -6.91 -9.26
N ALA A 342 -8.14 -7.83 -9.66
CA ALA A 342 -8.47 -9.15 -10.20
C ALA A 342 -9.42 -9.94 -9.29
N GLY A 343 -9.26 -9.85 -7.97
CA GLY A 343 -10.11 -10.55 -7.00
C GLY A 343 -11.57 -10.10 -7.07
N LYS A 344 -11.82 -8.81 -7.34
CA LYS A 344 -13.19 -8.29 -7.49
C LYS A 344 -13.87 -8.85 -8.73
N ALA A 345 -13.16 -8.84 -9.86
CA ALA A 345 -13.64 -9.40 -11.12
C ALA A 345 -13.93 -10.91 -10.99
N PHE A 346 -13.03 -11.65 -10.34
CA PHE A 346 -13.17 -13.08 -10.09
C PHE A 346 -14.41 -13.38 -9.23
N ILE A 347 -14.51 -12.78 -8.05
CA ILE A 347 -15.61 -13.04 -7.12
C ILE A 347 -16.96 -12.66 -7.74
N ALA A 348 -17.04 -11.47 -8.37
CA ALA A 348 -18.29 -11.02 -8.98
C ALA A 348 -18.76 -11.98 -10.07
N SER A 349 -17.86 -12.45 -10.92
CA SER A 349 -18.19 -13.40 -11.98
C SER A 349 -18.55 -14.77 -11.41
N ALA A 350 -17.79 -15.26 -10.42
CA ALA A 350 -18.05 -16.54 -9.77
C ALA A 350 -19.42 -16.59 -9.08
N VAL A 351 -19.79 -15.54 -8.33
CA VAL A 351 -21.09 -15.43 -7.67
C VAL A 351 -22.23 -15.42 -8.69
N VAL A 352 -22.09 -14.68 -9.80
CA VAL A 352 -23.08 -14.66 -10.87
C VAL A 352 -23.23 -16.03 -11.53
N GLU A 353 -22.15 -16.77 -11.69
CA GLU A 353 -22.20 -18.14 -12.22
C GLU A 353 -22.88 -19.12 -11.26
N TRP A 354 -22.70 -18.95 -9.96
CA TRP A 354 -23.42 -19.72 -8.94
C TRP A 354 -24.94 -19.46 -8.96
N LEU A 355 -25.36 -18.20 -9.16
CA LEU A 355 -26.78 -17.83 -9.25
C LEU A 355 -27.53 -18.49 -10.41
N ARG A 356 -26.81 -19.03 -11.40
CA ARG A 356 -27.41 -19.76 -12.52
C ARG A 356 -27.80 -21.20 -12.15
N VAL A 357 -27.12 -21.78 -11.16
CA VAL A 357 -27.28 -23.19 -10.77
C VAL A 357 -28.02 -23.32 -9.44
N VAL A 358 -27.88 -22.34 -8.54
CA VAL A 358 -28.61 -22.27 -7.27
C VAL A 358 -29.73 -21.23 -7.41
N PRO A 359 -31.02 -21.64 -7.34
CA PRO A 359 -32.13 -20.73 -7.59
C PRO A 359 -32.35 -19.73 -6.45
N GLY A 360 -31.96 -18.47 -6.66
CA GLY A 360 -32.32 -17.35 -5.79
C GLY A 360 -31.15 -16.75 -5.00
N CYS A 361 -31.10 -15.42 -4.93
CA CYS A 361 -30.04 -14.69 -4.20
C CYS A 361 -30.06 -14.96 -2.68
N SER A 362 -31.22 -15.27 -2.12
CA SER A 362 -31.39 -15.73 -0.73
C SER A 362 -30.50 -16.91 -0.37
N ASP A 363 -30.27 -17.79 -1.34
CA ASP A 363 -29.60 -19.08 -1.14
C ASP A 363 -28.08 -18.93 -1.11
N LEU A 364 -27.57 -17.78 -1.57
CA LEU A 364 -26.19 -17.34 -1.33
C LEU A 364 -26.08 -16.42 -0.11
N GLN A 365 -27.10 -15.58 0.14
CA GLN A 365 -27.11 -14.63 1.25
C GLN A 365 -27.16 -15.29 2.63
N SER A 366 -28.04 -16.28 2.83
CA SER A 366 -28.23 -16.93 4.13
C SER A 366 -26.98 -17.70 4.58
N PRO A 367 -26.37 -18.57 3.74
CA PRO A 367 -25.11 -19.24 4.08
C PRO A 367 -23.96 -18.25 4.33
N HIS A 368 -23.87 -17.18 3.53
CA HIS A 368 -22.89 -16.11 3.73
C HIS A 368 -23.02 -15.42 5.09
N TYR A 369 -24.24 -15.04 5.49
CA TYR A 369 -24.49 -14.41 6.79
C TYR A 369 -24.16 -15.34 7.96
N THR A 370 -24.54 -16.62 7.88
CA THR A 370 -24.22 -17.61 8.91
C THR A 370 -22.70 -17.81 9.02
N TRP A 371 -22.00 -17.93 7.89
CA TRP A 371 -20.55 -18.10 7.85
C TRP A 371 -19.81 -16.92 8.50
N LEU A 372 -20.17 -15.69 8.15
CA LEU A 372 -19.60 -14.49 8.77
C LEU A 372 -19.91 -14.37 10.26
N THR A 373 -21.15 -14.67 10.66
CA THR A 373 -21.59 -14.61 12.06
C THR A 373 -20.77 -15.57 12.93
N ASN A 374 -20.53 -16.79 12.44
CA ASN A 374 -19.72 -17.79 13.13
C ASN A 374 -18.26 -17.36 13.32
N ARG A 375 -17.76 -16.46 12.47
CA ARG A 375 -16.40 -15.92 12.52
C ARG A 375 -16.29 -14.56 13.22
N ASN A 376 -17.43 -13.99 13.64
CA ASN A 376 -17.52 -12.62 14.15
C ASN A 376 -16.93 -11.58 13.17
N GLU A 377 -17.10 -11.82 11.87
CA GLU A 377 -16.63 -10.94 10.79
C GLU A 377 -17.83 -10.28 10.09
N LYS A 378 -17.60 -9.14 9.43
CA LYS A 378 -18.65 -8.38 8.73
C LYS A 378 -18.10 -7.78 7.43
N LEU A 379 -18.85 -7.90 6.35
CA LEU A 379 -18.58 -7.15 5.13
C LEU A 379 -18.98 -5.68 5.27
N TYR A 380 -18.18 -4.79 4.71
CA TYR A 380 -18.54 -3.38 4.57
C TYR A 380 -19.65 -3.17 3.54
N CYS A 381 -19.69 -3.95 2.47
CA CYS A 381 -20.79 -3.94 1.49
C CYS A 381 -22.10 -4.53 2.03
N ARG A 382 -22.09 -5.09 3.25
CA ARG A 382 -23.22 -5.64 4.02
C ARG A 382 -23.89 -6.89 3.44
N CYS A 383 -24.09 -6.98 2.12
CA CYS A 383 -24.77 -8.10 1.47
C CYS A 383 -24.26 -8.36 0.04
N ILE A 384 -24.54 -9.57 -0.46
CA ILE A 384 -24.25 -10.01 -1.83
C ILE A 384 -25.47 -9.69 -2.71
N SER A 385 -25.41 -8.60 -3.46
CA SER A 385 -26.52 -8.14 -4.33
C SER A 385 -26.06 -7.94 -5.76
N GLU A 386 -27.00 -7.77 -6.69
CA GLU A 386 -26.74 -7.33 -8.07
C GLU A 386 -25.84 -6.09 -8.10
N THR A 387 -26.17 -5.07 -7.31
CA THR A 387 -25.36 -3.85 -7.14
C THR A 387 -23.96 -4.15 -6.61
N THR A 388 -23.84 -5.04 -5.62
CA THR A 388 -22.54 -5.41 -5.05
C THR A 388 -21.69 -6.17 -6.06
N MET A 389 -22.29 -7.00 -6.90
CA MET A 389 -21.57 -7.73 -7.95
C MET A 389 -21.35 -6.88 -9.22
N GLY A 390 -22.05 -5.75 -9.33
CA GLY A 390 -22.02 -4.89 -10.52
C GLY A 390 -22.68 -5.56 -11.73
N PHE A 391 -23.71 -6.36 -11.47
CA PHE A 391 -24.39 -7.21 -12.44
C PHE A 391 -25.87 -6.84 -12.51
N ASP A 392 -26.19 -5.87 -13.36
CA ASP A 392 -27.56 -5.33 -13.48
C ASP A 392 -28.37 -6.05 -14.57
N SER A 393 -27.71 -6.86 -15.41
CA SER A 393 -28.35 -7.67 -16.45
C SER A 393 -27.41 -8.77 -16.94
N LEU A 394 -27.96 -9.81 -17.59
CA LEU A 394 -27.18 -10.92 -18.15
C LEU A 394 -26.09 -10.49 -19.15
N GLN A 395 -26.31 -9.35 -19.82
CA GLN A 395 -25.41 -8.75 -20.81
C GLN A 395 -24.32 -7.85 -20.19
N LYS A 396 -24.42 -7.51 -18.90
CA LYS A 396 -23.43 -6.67 -18.24
C LYS A 396 -22.37 -7.54 -17.58
N LEU A 397 -21.12 -7.23 -17.87
CA LEU A 397 -19.96 -7.86 -17.29
C LEU A 397 -19.86 -7.57 -15.76
N PRO A 398 -19.80 -8.61 -14.90
CA PRO A 398 -19.62 -8.42 -13.46
C PRO A 398 -18.28 -7.75 -13.13
N SER A 399 -18.28 -6.83 -12.17
CA SER A 399 -17.09 -5.99 -11.86
C SER A 399 -16.79 -5.80 -10.37
N GLY A 400 -17.74 -6.16 -9.49
CA GLY A 400 -17.63 -5.96 -8.05
C GLY A 400 -17.73 -4.48 -7.65
N GLY A 401 -18.89 -4.05 -7.19
CA GLY A 401 -19.20 -2.66 -6.81
C GLY A 401 -18.69 -2.23 -5.42
N TRP A 402 -18.18 -3.16 -4.59
CA TRP A 402 -17.74 -2.81 -3.23
C TRP A 402 -16.45 -1.98 -3.22
N GLN A 403 -16.32 -1.13 -2.20
CA GLN A 403 -15.25 -0.13 -2.12
C GLN A 403 -14.11 -0.54 -1.18
N LYS A 404 -14.33 -1.52 -0.29
CA LYS A 404 -13.36 -1.93 0.71
C LYS A 404 -12.69 -3.25 0.29
N ALA A 405 -11.39 -3.19 0.07
CA ALA A 405 -10.57 -4.33 -0.32
C ALA A 405 -10.65 -5.52 0.66
N SER A 406 -10.89 -5.26 1.94
CA SER A 406 -11.13 -6.32 2.94
C SER A 406 -12.33 -7.20 2.60
N ASP A 407 -13.36 -6.65 1.94
CA ASP A 407 -14.52 -7.42 1.50
C ASP A 407 -14.10 -8.44 0.44
N THR A 408 -13.14 -8.12 -0.42
CA THR A 408 -12.60 -9.07 -1.41
C THR A 408 -11.98 -10.27 -0.72
N THR A 409 -11.19 -10.07 0.34
CA THR A 409 -10.57 -11.19 1.09
C THR A 409 -11.65 -12.10 1.69
N LEU A 410 -12.62 -11.52 2.39
CA LEU A 410 -13.68 -12.27 3.06
C LEU A 410 -14.58 -13.01 2.06
N LEU A 411 -14.95 -12.35 0.96
CA LEU A 411 -15.75 -12.97 -0.10
C LEU A 411 -15.00 -14.09 -0.83
N MET A 412 -13.67 -13.99 -0.96
CA MET A 412 -12.84 -15.04 -1.57
C MET A 412 -12.76 -16.28 -0.67
N GLU A 413 -12.60 -16.10 0.64
CA GLU A 413 -12.67 -17.18 1.63
C GLU A 413 -14.07 -17.82 1.66
N PHE A 414 -15.13 -16.99 1.65
CA PHE A 414 -16.50 -17.48 1.57
C PHE A 414 -16.73 -18.29 0.30
N LEU A 415 -16.22 -17.86 -0.85
CA LEU A 415 -16.39 -18.58 -2.12
C LEU A 415 -15.76 -19.98 -2.09
N GLU A 416 -14.54 -20.12 -1.55
CA GLU A 416 -13.90 -21.43 -1.35
C GLU A 416 -14.77 -22.32 -0.46
N HIS A 417 -15.18 -21.82 0.70
CA HIS A 417 -16.06 -22.54 1.64
C HIS A 417 -17.41 -22.93 1.02
N PHE A 418 -18.01 -22.02 0.25
CA PHE A 418 -19.30 -22.27 -0.40
C PHE A 418 -19.19 -23.39 -1.44
N CYS A 419 -18.09 -23.42 -2.20
CA CYS A 419 -17.82 -24.51 -3.15
C CYS A 419 -17.59 -25.85 -2.43
N GLU A 420 -16.93 -25.86 -1.28
CA GLU A 420 -16.75 -27.07 -0.46
C GLU A 420 -18.09 -27.63 0.04
N CYS A 421 -18.95 -26.77 0.59
CA CYS A 421 -20.28 -27.14 1.07
C CYS A 421 -21.21 -27.65 -0.04
N HIS A 422 -21.01 -27.20 -1.28
CA HIS A 422 -21.79 -27.59 -2.46
C HIS A 422 -20.95 -28.35 -3.48
N SER A 423 -20.01 -29.17 -3.01
CA SER A 423 -18.98 -29.80 -3.85
C SER A 423 -19.54 -30.66 -4.99
N GLU A 424 -20.67 -31.34 -4.79
CA GLU A 424 -21.34 -32.12 -5.85
C GLU A 424 -21.86 -31.21 -6.98
N VAL A 425 -22.46 -30.06 -6.63
CA VAL A 425 -22.91 -29.06 -7.61
C VAL A 425 -21.72 -28.43 -8.33
N ALA A 426 -20.68 -28.06 -7.57
CA ALA A 426 -19.47 -27.48 -8.13
C ALA A 426 -18.76 -28.45 -9.09
N ARG A 427 -18.70 -29.75 -8.79
CA ARG A 427 -18.11 -30.78 -9.66
C ARG A 427 -18.97 -31.08 -10.89
N GLY A 428 -20.30 -30.96 -10.75
CA GLY A 428 -21.25 -31.23 -11.84
C GLY A 428 -21.29 -30.17 -12.94
N ASP A 429 -20.83 -28.94 -12.67
CA ASP A 429 -20.75 -27.85 -13.64
C ASP A 429 -19.30 -27.46 -13.92
N ALA A 430 -18.89 -27.51 -15.20
CA ALA A 430 -17.50 -27.27 -15.59
C ALA A 430 -16.98 -25.88 -15.18
N ILE A 431 -17.82 -24.84 -15.21
CA ILE A 431 -17.41 -23.48 -14.81
C ILE A 431 -17.29 -23.41 -13.30
N LEU A 432 -18.26 -23.92 -12.55
CA LEU A 432 -18.21 -23.91 -11.09
C LEU A 432 -17.04 -24.75 -10.55
N HIS A 433 -16.68 -25.84 -11.22
CA HIS A 433 -15.50 -26.63 -10.88
C HIS A 433 -14.22 -25.77 -10.95
N TRP A 434 -14.02 -25.05 -12.06
CA TRP A 434 -12.86 -24.18 -12.22
C TRP A 434 -12.90 -22.94 -11.33
N VAL A 435 -14.10 -22.44 -10.97
CA VAL A 435 -14.26 -21.43 -9.91
C VAL A 435 -13.72 -21.96 -8.59
N TRP A 436 -14.05 -23.19 -8.22
CA TRP A 436 -13.55 -23.80 -6.98
C TRP A 436 -12.04 -23.99 -7.02
N VAL A 437 -11.49 -24.50 -8.13
CA VAL A 437 -10.04 -24.65 -8.33
C VAL A 437 -9.33 -23.29 -8.20
N ALA A 438 -9.85 -22.25 -8.84
CA ALA A 438 -9.30 -20.90 -8.77
C ALA A 438 -9.34 -20.36 -7.33
N ALA A 439 -10.49 -20.45 -6.64
CA ALA A 439 -10.68 -19.95 -5.28
C ALA A 439 -9.73 -20.63 -4.28
N THR A 440 -9.61 -21.96 -4.36
CA THR A 440 -8.72 -22.75 -3.50
C THR A 440 -7.26 -22.33 -3.67
N ASN A 441 -6.81 -22.19 -4.92
CA ASN A 441 -5.43 -21.81 -5.23
C ASN A 441 -5.11 -20.39 -4.74
N ILE A 442 -5.96 -19.41 -5.03
CA ILE A 442 -5.66 -18.03 -4.62
C ILE A 442 -5.72 -17.85 -3.10
N ASN A 443 -6.65 -18.52 -2.40
CA ASN A 443 -6.71 -18.46 -0.95
C ASN A 443 -5.49 -19.12 -0.30
N LEU A 444 -5.03 -20.26 -0.80
CA LEU A 444 -3.78 -20.86 -0.32
C LEU A 444 -2.57 -19.95 -0.56
N SER A 445 -2.49 -19.30 -1.73
CA SER A 445 -1.46 -18.31 -2.00
C SER A 445 -1.49 -17.16 -1.01
N ILE A 446 -2.66 -16.53 -0.79
CA ILE A 446 -2.82 -15.41 0.15
C ILE A 446 -2.44 -15.85 1.56
N ARG A 447 -2.97 -16.99 2.05
CA ARG A 447 -2.66 -17.52 3.39
C ARG A 447 -1.14 -17.65 3.57
N THR A 448 -0.46 -18.26 2.60
CA THR A 448 1.00 -18.44 2.61
C THR A 448 1.75 -17.12 2.66
N LEU A 449 1.35 -16.13 1.84
CA LEU A 449 1.99 -14.81 1.81
C LEU A 449 1.84 -14.07 3.15
N TYR A 450 0.66 -14.07 3.77
CA TYR A 450 0.45 -13.36 5.04
C TYR A 450 1.08 -14.07 6.25
N GLN A 451 1.28 -15.39 6.17
CA GLN A 451 1.96 -16.17 7.22
C GLN A 451 3.49 -16.06 7.14
N GLY A 452 4.07 -16.01 5.94
CA GLY A 452 5.51 -16.24 5.74
C GLY A 452 6.46 -15.08 6.06
N GLY A 453 5.96 -13.88 6.42
CA GLY A 453 6.80 -12.74 6.78
C GLY A 453 7.38 -11.97 5.58
N LEU A 454 8.39 -11.12 5.80
CA LEU A 454 9.01 -10.30 4.74
C LEU A 454 9.85 -11.16 3.78
N TRP A 455 10.58 -12.12 4.33
CA TRP A 455 11.37 -13.08 3.58
C TRP A 455 10.72 -14.45 3.65
N LEU A 456 10.28 -14.94 2.49
CA LEU A 456 9.73 -16.28 2.35
C LEU A 456 10.87 -17.26 2.14
N ASP A 457 10.88 -18.35 2.90
CA ASP A 457 11.75 -19.48 2.57
C ASP A 457 11.32 -20.09 1.22
N GLN A 458 12.16 -21.00 0.72
CA GLN A 458 11.94 -21.65 -0.57
C GLN A 458 10.58 -22.36 -0.67
N HIS A 459 10.13 -23.00 0.41
CA HIS A 459 8.88 -23.75 0.43
C HIS A 459 7.68 -22.79 0.36
N HIS A 460 7.62 -21.80 1.25
CA HIS A 460 6.54 -20.82 1.28
C HIS A 460 6.51 -19.99 -0.02
N GLY A 461 7.67 -19.57 -0.52
CA GLY A 461 7.79 -18.83 -1.77
C GLY A 461 7.26 -19.62 -2.97
N ARG A 462 7.65 -20.90 -3.10
CA ARG A 462 7.18 -21.77 -4.18
C ARG A 462 5.69 -22.08 -4.07
N THR A 463 5.20 -22.38 -2.86
CA THR A 463 3.77 -22.65 -2.63
C THR A 463 2.93 -21.45 -3.02
N ALA A 464 3.26 -20.26 -2.53
CA ALA A 464 2.52 -19.04 -2.88
C ALA A 464 2.57 -18.77 -4.39
N ALA A 465 3.75 -18.84 -5.02
CA ALA A 465 3.90 -18.56 -6.44
C ALA A 465 3.14 -19.55 -7.34
N VAL A 466 3.26 -20.86 -7.07
CA VAL A 466 2.60 -21.91 -7.85
C VAL A 466 1.08 -21.80 -7.74
N CYS A 467 0.56 -21.63 -6.52
CA CYS A 467 -0.86 -21.44 -6.31
C CYS A 467 -1.38 -20.15 -6.97
N GLY A 468 -0.64 -19.04 -6.86
CA GLY A 468 -0.98 -17.79 -7.56
C GLY A 468 -1.02 -17.92 -9.08
N LEU A 469 -0.06 -18.62 -9.69
CA LEU A 469 -0.05 -18.88 -11.14
C LEU A 469 -1.16 -19.84 -11.56
N ASN A 470 -1.46 -20.85 -10.75
CA ASN A 470 -2.57 -21.77 -11.01
C ASN A 470 -3.92 -21.04 -10.95
N PHE A 471 -4.08 -20.06 -10.06
CA PHE A 471 -5.23 -19.17 -10.08
C PHE A 471 -5.35 -18.41 -11.40
N LEU A 472 -4.26 -17.81 -11.90
CA LEU A 472 -4.29 -17.09 -13.19
C LEU A 472 -4.62 -18.00 -14.38
N LYS A 473 -4.06 -19.21 -14.42
CA LYS A 473 -4.38 -20.22 -15.44
C LYS A 473 -5.85 -20.66 -15.37
N ALA A 474 -6.35 -20.94 -14.16
CA ALA A 474 -7.75 -21.27 -13.95
C ALA A 474 -8.68 -20.12 -14.37
N TYR A 475 -8.29 -18.87 -14.09
CA TYR A 475 -9.02 -17.69 -14.56
C TYR A 475 -9.07 -17.60 -16.09
N GLY A 476 -7.93 -17.76 -16.78
CA GLY A 476 -7.88 -17.81 -18.24
C GLY A 476 -8.76 -18.94 -18.82
N HIS A 477 -8.80 -20.10 -18.15
CA HIS A 477 -9.69 -21.19 -18.54
C HIS A 477 -11.18 -20.84 -18.35
N LEU A 478 -11.53 -20.19 -17.23
CA LEU A 478 -12.89 -19.69 -16.97
C LEU A 478 -13.35 -18.71 -18.03
N VAL A 479 -12.48 -17.78 -18.45
CA VAL A 479 -12.74 -16.87 -19.58
C VAL A 479 -13.10 -17.67 -20.84
N SER A 480 -12.30 -18.67 -21.19
CA SER A 480 -12.54 -19.51 -22.37
C SER A 480 -13.86 -20.28 -22.30
N LEU A 481 -14.19 -20.86 -21.14
CA LEU A 481 -15.44 -21.60 -20.93
C LEU A 481 -16.67 -20.70 -21.02
N CYS A 482 -16.63 -19.52 -20.39
CA CYS A 482 -17.75 -18.58 -20.41
C CYS A 482 -17.98 -17.99 -21.79
N LEU A 483 -16.92 -17.60 -22.52
CA LEU A 483 -17.03 -17.11 -23.90
C LEU A 483 -17.61 -18.17 -24.84
N ARG A 484 -17.19 -19.44 -24.72
CA ARG A 484 -17.78 -20.55 -25.51
C ARG A 484 -19.25 -20.78 -25.21
N ALA A 485 -19.70 -20.40 -24.03
CA ALA A 485 -21.09 -20.48 -23.60
C ALA A 485 -21.85 -19.17 -23.79
N ASP A 486 -21.35 -18.25 -24.63
CA ASP A 486 -21.96 -16.96 -24.95
C ASP A 486 -22.29 -16.12 -23.70
N ARG A 487 -21.37 -16.14 -22.72
CA ARG A 487 -21.50 -15.42 -21.46
C ARG A 487 -20.28 -14.52 -21.22
N ASP A 488 -20.53 -13.22 -21.19
CA ASP A 488 -19.52 -12.23 -20.83
C ASP A 488 -19.27 -12.26 -19.32
N ARG A 489 -18.24 -13.03 -18.92
CA ARG A 489 -17.81 -13.22 -17.53
C ARG A 489 -16.30 -13.17 -17.43
N PHE A 490 -15.81 -12.98 -16.21
CA PHE A 490 -14.39 -13.01 -15.89
C PHE A 490 -13.56 -12.01 -16.72
N PRO A 491 -13.81 -10.69 -16.59
CA PRO A 491 -13.07 -9.72 -17.39
C PRO A 491 -11.57 -9.77 -17.15
N VAL A 492 -10.81 -9.68 -18.24
CA VAL A 492 -9.36 -9.57 -18.19
C VAL A 492 -8.97 -8.09 -18.16
N THR A 493 -8.26 -7.68 -17.11
CA THR A 493 -7.79 -6.30 -16.93
C THR A 493 -6.28 -6.28 -16.73
N PRO A 494 -5.57 -5.17 -17.02
CA PRO A 494 -4.10 -5.09 -16.86
C PRO A 494 -3.59 -5.49 -15.47
N LYS A 495 -4.44 -5.41 -14.44
CA LYS A 495 -4.11 -5.87 -13.09
C LYS A 495 -3.78 -7.37 -13.02
N PHE A 496 -4.41 -8.20 -13.86
CA PHE A 496 -4.06 -9.63 -13.96
C PHE A 496 -2.65 -9.83 -14.51
N HIS A 497 -2.25 -9.03 -15.50
CA HIS A 497 -0.88 -9.07 -16.03
C HIS A 497 0.14 -8.65 -14.97
N MET A 498 -0.20 -7.65 -14.15
CA MET A 498 0.68 -7.24 -13.05
C MET A 498 0.78 -8.30 -11.94
N LEU A 499 -0.33 -9.01 -11.63
CA LEU A 499 -0.26 -10.21 -10.78
C LEU A 499 0.62 -11.31 -11.40
N HIS A 500 0.58 -11.46 -12.73
CA HIS A 500 1.38 -12.43 -13.43
C HIS A 500 2.88 -12.14 -13.25
N HIS A 501 3.31 -10.88 -13.34
CA HIS A 501 4.66 -10.44 -12.98
C HIS A 501 5.01 -10.83 -11.53
N LEU A 502 4.17 -10.47 -10.55
CA LEU A 502 4.43 -10.72 -9.13
C LEU A 502 4.61 -12.21 -8.81
N PHE A 503 3.76 -13.08 -9.36
CA PHE A 503 3.88 -14.53 -9.11
C PHE A 503 5.03 -15.18 -9.87
N LEU A 504 5.33 -14.76 -11.10
CA LEU A 504 6.49 -15.26 -11.84
C LEU A 504 7.81 -14.85 -11.18
N GLU A 505 7.92 -13.60 -10.73
CA GLU A 505 9.09 -13.12 -9.99
C GLU A 505 9.28 -13.95 -8.71
N LEU A 506 8.22 -14.16 -7.94
CA LEU A 506 8.29 -14.99 -6.73
C LEU A 506 8.68 -16.45 -7.05
N LYS A 507 8.16 -17.03 -8.13
CA LYS A 507 8.53 -18.39 -8.59
C LYS A 507 10.00 -18.47 -8.96
N ILE A 508 10.53 -17.49 -9.69
CA ILE A 508 11.93 -17.44 -10.12
C ILE A 508 12.83 -17.31 -8.89
N ASN A 509 12.53 -16.36 -8.00
CA ASN A 509 13.37 -16.08 -6.83
C ASN A 509 13.37 -17.26 -5.85
N SER A 510 12.20 -17.84 -5.55
CA SER A 510 12.10 -19.06 -4.71
C SER A 510 12.57 -20.33 -5.44
N GLY A 511 12.73 -20.30 -6.76
CA GLY A 511 13.36 -21.37 -7.52
C GLY A 511 14.86 -21.42 -7.30
N LYS A 512 15.51 -20.24 -7.27
CA LYS A 512 16.97 -20.06 -7.32
C LYS A 512 17.64 -19.79 -5.97
N HIS A 513 16.92 -19.20 -5.02
CA HIS A 513 17.49 -18.69 -3.78
C HIS A 513 16.81 -19.31 -2.56
N SER A 514 17.51 -19.35 -1.42
CA SER A 514 16.96 -19.87 -0.16
C SER A 514 15.85 -18.98 0.41
N TRP A 515 15.90 -17.69 0.09
CA TRP A 515 14.95 -16.67 0.52
C TRP A 515 14.47 -15.88 -0.69
N ALA A 516 13.17 -15.60 -0.74
CA ALA A 516 12.57 -14.69 -1.70
C ALA A 516 11.89 -13.54 -0.96
N LEU A 517 11.91 -12.34 -1.55
CA LEU A 517 11.19 -11.20 -1.01
C LEU A 517 9.69 -11.42 -1.20
N ASN A 518 8.92 -11.30 -0.11
CA ASN A 518 7.47 -11.39 -0.17
C ASN A 518 6.91 -10.17 -0.91
N MET A 519 6.03 -10.39 -1.89
CA MET A 519 5.32 -9.31 -2.60
C MET A 519 4.44 -8.45 -1.67
N LEU A 520 4.15 -8.92 -0.44
CA LEU A 520 3.52 -8.09 0.59
C LEU A 520 4.45 -6.99 1.14
N GLY A 521 5.77 -7.08 0.92
CA GLY A 521 6.73 -6.05 1.31
C GLY A 521 6.46 -4.70 0.64
N THR A 522 5.88 -4.71 -0.57
CA THR A 522 5.46 -3.50 -1.30
C THR A 522 3.95 -3.28 -1.26
N SER A 523 3.20 -4.04 -0.45
CA SER A 523 1.75 -3.88 -0.32
C SER A 523 1.37 -2.59 0.42
N VAL A 524 0.31 -1.94 -0.04
CA VAL A 524 -0.07 -0.57 0.37
C VAL A 524 -1.32 -0.51 1.27
N GLN A 525 -1.66 -1.62 1.94
CA GLN A 525 -2.85 -1.70 2.82
C GLN A 525 -2.88 -0.64 3.93
N GLN A 526 -1.75 -0.47 4.61
CA GLN A 526 -1.59 0.52 5.66
C GLN A 526 -1.53 1.93 5.07
N ASP A 527 -0.90 2.08 3.90
CA ASP A 527 -0.81 3.33 3.17
C ASP A 527 -2.18 3.85 2.69
N GLU A 528 -3.09 2.97 2.24
CA GLU A 528 -4.49 3.31 1.95
C GLU A 528 -5.21 3.92 3.17
N THR A 529 -4.96 3.34 4.35
CA THR A 529 -5.52 3.87 5.60
C THR A 529 -4.92 5.24 5.92
N PHE A 530 -3.61 5.40 5.73
CA PHE A 530 -2.90 6.66 5.91
C PHE A 530 -3.41 7.77 4.97
N VAL A 531 -3.53 7.48 3.68
CA VAL A 531 -4.12 8.37 2.66
C VAL A 531 -5.55 8.76 3.05
N GLY A 532 -6.35 7.81 3.54
CA GLY A 532 -7.70 8.05 4.05
C GLY A 532 -7.74 9.04 5.23
N ILE A 533 -6.78 8.94 6.16
CA ILE A 533 -6.62 9.89 7.28
C ILE A 533 -6.26 11.28 6.77
N LEU A 534 -5.31 11.40 5.84
CA LEU A 534 -4.92 12.70 5.31
C LEU A 534 -6.01 13.34 4.46
N GLY A 535 -6.76 12.55 3.68
CA GLY A 535 -7.97 13.03 3.02
C GLY A 535 -8.99 13.57 4.00
N ARG A 536 -9.10 12.99 5.20
CA ARG A 536 -9.96 13.51 6.27
C ARG A 536 -9.42 14.83 6.84
N HIS A 537 -8.11 14.93 7.07
CA HIS A 537 -7.48 16.18 7.51
C HIS A 537 -7.71 17.31 6.49
N SER A 538 -7.54 17.03 5.21
CA SER A 538 -7.70 18.04 4.15
C SER A 538 -9.14 18.52 3.97
N ARG A 539 -10.15 17.70 4.31
CA ARG A 539 -11.57 18.10 4.30
C ARG A 539 -11.95 19.08 5.41
N ARG A 540 -11.15 19.16 6.49
CA ARG A 540 -11.41 19.99 7.69
C ARG A 540 -10.57 21.26 7.76
N VAL A 541 -10.03 21.70 6.63
CA VAL A 541 -9.21 22.91 6.55
C VAL A 541 -9.71 23.84 5.45
N GLY A 542 -9.34 25.12 5.56
CA GLY A 542 -9.69 26.12 4.56
C GLY A 542 -9.08 25.78 3.17
N PRO A 543 -9.82 25.99 2.06
CA PRO A 543 -9.42 25.55 0.72
C PRO A 543 -8.18 26.25 0.16
N VAL A 544 -7.83 27.41 0.71
CA VAL A 544 -6.65 28.21 0.34
C VAL A 544 -5.37 27.56 0.89
N HIS A 545 -5.38 27.17 2.16
CA HIS A 545 -4.21 26.64 2.86
C HIS A 545 -4.26 25.12 3.02
N THR A 546 -4.95 24.41 2.12
CA THR A 546 -5.24 22.97 2.25
C THR A 546 -3.97 22.16 2.48
N ALA A 547 -2.92 22.39 1.68
CA ALA A 547 -1.68 21.65 1.79
C ALA A 547 -0.99 21.89 3.14
N LEU A 548 -0.69 23.16 3.46
CA LEU A 548 0.00 23.55 4.69
C LEU A 548 -0.74 23.07 5.94
N ARG A 549 -2.05 23.30 6.00
CA ARG A 549 -2.85 22.90 7.15
C ARG A 549 -2.93 21.40 7.29
N SER A 550 -3.01 20.64 6.19
CA SER A 550 -2.99 19.17 6.24
C SER A 550 -1.68 18.64 6.83
N LEU A 551 -0.53 19.23 6.47
CA LEU A 551 0.77 18.88 7.05
C LEU A 551 0.82 19.21 8.56
N GLN A 552 0.33 20.37 8.97
CA GLN A 552 0.25 20.75 10.40
C GLN A 552 -0.65 19.81 11.20
N ARG A 553 -1.81 19.43 10.65
CA ARG A 553 -2.70 18.43 11.29
C ARG A 553 -2.01 17.08 11.40
N TYR A 554 -1.29 16.66 10.35
CA TYR A 554 -0.50 15.44 10.38
C TYR A 554 0.56 15.48 11.49
N LEU A 555 1.36 16.55 11.61
CA LEU A 555 2.39 16.64 12.67
C LEU A 555 1.79 16.59 14.08
N ALA A 556 0.60 17.17 14.29
CA ALA A 556 -0.13 17.07 15.55
C ALA A 556 -0.62 15.63 15.82
N HIS A 557 -1.13 14.96 14.80
CA HIS A 557 -1.62 13.58 14.91
C HIS A 557 -0.46 12.58 15.02
N ALA A 558 0.64 12.79 14.32
CA ALA A 558 1.83 11.95 14.42
C ALA A 558 2.42 12.01 15.84
N ALA A 559 2.43 13.19 16.48
CA ALA A 559 2.87 13.32 17.87
C ALA A 559 2.07 12.46 18.87
N GLU A 560 0.77 12.20 18.65
CA GLU A 560 0.02 11.33 19.57
C GLU A 560 0.50 9.88 19.54
N HIS A 561 1.09 9.45 18.43
CA HIS A 561 1.51 8.06 18.21
C HIS A 561 3.01 7.90 18.37
N LEU A 562 3.78 8.90 17.95
CA LEU A 562 5.23 8.91 18.02
C LEU A 562 5.73 9.45 19.34
N THR A 563 4.96 10.20 20.12
CA THR A 563 5.41 10.68 21.44
C THR A 563 4.26 10.70 22.46
N PRO A 564 3.59 9.57 22.71
CA PRO A 564 2.51 9.50 23.70
C PRO A 564 2.96 9.91 25.12
N GLU A 565 4.22 9.70 25.45
CA GLU A 565 4.83 10.02 26.74
C GLU A 565 4.80 11.52 27.09
N PHE A 566 4.88 12.41 26.10
CA PHE A 566 4.87 13.86 26.34
C PHE A 566 3.48 14.44 26.64
N ARG A 567 2.43 13.59 26.71
CA ARG A 567 1.04 14.01 26.95
C ARG A 567 0.47 13.58 28.30
N GLN A 568 1.24 12.85 29.10
CA GLN A 568 0.82 12.39 30.43
C GLN A 568 1.19 13.39 31.55
N VAL A 569 1.66 14.59 31.20
CA VAL A 569 2.06 15.65 32.14
C VAL A 569 0.92 16.64 32.36
#